data_AF-A0A1N7LA40-F1
#
_entry.id   AF-A0A1N7LA40-F1
#
_cell.length_a   1.000
_cell.length_b   1.000
_cell.length_c   1.000
_cell.angle_alpha   90.00
_cell.angle_beta   90.00
_cell.angle_gamma   90.00
#
_symmetry.space_group_name_H-M   'P 1'
#
loop_
_entity.id
_entity.type
_entity.pdbx_description
1 polymer ?
#
loop_
_entity_poly.entity_id
_entity_poly.type
_entity_poly.pdbx_seq_one_letter_code
_entity_poly.pdbx_strand_id
1 'polypeptide(L)'
;MENILEVTARIKAMHFRNTTDVLTLRLHLLEMMTILSRHYQQVSNPVLRHHIQVTFYHLQKDYQESESTPVSFKSVKRSVLNTIDAFLLKADKLDTKTEYMPAIRGNKNTDFRAVA
;
A
#
# COMPACT_ATOMS: atom_id res chain seq x y z
N MET A 1 -13.54 3.17 3.53
CA MET A 1 -12.64 3.10 2.36
C MET A 1 -11.41 2.39 2.89
N GLU A 2 -11.23 1.11 2.53
CA GLU A 2 -10.27 0.22 3.22
C GLU A 2 -8.84 0.76 3.08
N ASN A 3 -8.17 0.93 4.23
CA ASN A 3 -6.78 1.39 4.30
C ASN A 3 -5.87 0.18 4.11
N ILE A 4 -4.75 0.34 3.39
CA ILE A 4 -3.73 -0.73 3.21
C ILE A 4 -3.31 -1.36 4.56
N LEU A 5 -3.35 -0.60 5.65
CA LEU A 5 -3.09 -1.07 7.02
C LEU A 5 -4.12 -2.08 7.52
N GLU A 6 -5.41 -1.88 7.22
CA GLU A 6 -6.50 -2.78 7.62
C GLU A 6 -6.35 -4.13 6.93
N VAL A 7 -6.12 -4.12 5.61
CA VAL A 7 -5.90 -5.34 4.83
C VAL A 7 -4.63 -6.07 5.32
N THR A 8 -3.58 -5.32 5.66
CA THR A 8 -2.34 -5.88 6.23
C THR A 8 -2.61 -6.57 7.57
N ALA A 9 -3.43 -5.98 8.45
CA ALA A 9 -3.82 -6.58 9.72
C ALA A 9 -4.62 -7.88 9.51
N ARG A 10 -5.55 -7.91 8.56
CA ARG A 10 -6.30 -9.12 8.17
C ARG A 10 -5.35 -10.22 7.71
N ILE A 11 -4.39 -9.91 6.83
CA ILE A 11 -3.38 -10.88 6.37
C ILE A 11 -2.53 -11.38 7.55
N LYS A 12 -2.08 -10.50 8.45
CA LYS A 12 -1.31 -10.85 9.66
C LYS A 12 -2.08 -11.86 10.53
N ALA A 13 -3.38 -11.66 10.72
CA ALA A 13 -4.24 -12.51 11.54
C ALA A 13 -4.56 -13.89 10.93
N MET A 14 -4.34 -14.12 9.62
CA MET A 14 -4.66 -15.41 9.01
C MET A 14 -3.77 -16.55 9.53
N HIS A 15 -4.38 -17.70 9.77
CA HIS A 15 -3.69 -18.94 10.07
C HIS A 15 -4.04 -19.98 9.00
N PHE A 16 -3.07 -20.41 8.18
CA PHE A 16 -3.30 -21.41 7.15
C PHE A 16 -3.50 -22.80 7.76
N ARG A 17 -4.76 -23.14 8.03
CA ARG A 17 -5.19 -24.45 8.51
C ARG A 17 -5.87 -25.23 7.39
N ASN A 18 -6.52 -24.53 6.45
CA ASN A 18 -7.39 -25.10 5.43
C ASN A 18 -7.07 -24.49 4.05
N THR A 19 -7.51 -25.15 2.97
CA THR A 19 -7.43 -24.61 1.61
C THR A 19 -8.25 -23.34 1.40
N THR A 20 -9.30 -23.10 2.20
CA THR A 20 -10.09 -21.86 2.12
C THR A 20 -9.26 -20.62 2.51
N ASP A 21 -8.33 -20.75 3.45
CA ASP A 21 -7.46 -19.63 3.88
C ASP A 21 -6.58 -19.11 2.74
N VAL A 22 -6.29 -19.97 1.77
CA VAL A 22 -5.56 -19.62 0.54
C VAL A 22 -6.37 -18.67 -0.33
N LEU A 23 -7.65 -19.01 -0.54
CA LEU A 23 -8.55 -18.19 -1.32
C LEU A 23 -8.73 -16.83 -0.63
N THR A 24 -8.82 -16.82 0.70
CA THR A 24 -8.86 -15.59 1.50
C THR A 24 -7.59 -14.75 1.34
N LEU A 25 -6.40 -15.35 1.39
CA LEU A 25 -5.14 -14.63 1.12
C LEU A 25 -5.15 -13.99 -0.29
N ARG A 26 -5.61 -14.72 -1.31
CA ARG A 26 -5.70 -14.23 -2.68
C ARG A 26 -6.67 -13.06 -2.82
N LEU A 27 -7.81 -13.11 -2.13
CA LEU A 27 -8.76 -12.00 -2.08
C LEU A 27 -8.12 -10.75 -1.48
N HIS A 28 -7.41 -10.88 -0.36
CA HIS A 28 -6.70 -9.75 0.26
C HIS A 28 -5.57 -9.20 -0.63
N LEU A 29 -4.88 -10.05 -1.39
CA LEU A 29 -3.89 -9.61 -2.37
C LEU A 29 -4.52 -8.76 -3.48
N LEU A 30 -5.66 -9.18 -4.03
CA LEU A 30 -6.42 -8.43 -5.02
C LEU A 30 -6.91 -7.08 -4.46
N GLU A 31 -7.39 -7.09 -3.22
CA GLU A 31 -7.83 -5.90 -2.47
C GLU A 31 -6.67 -4.89 -2.33
N MET A 32 -5.48 -5.34 -1.92
CA MET A 32 -4.29 -4.50 -1.83
C MET A 32 -3.85 -3.93 -3.17
N MET A 33 -3.78 -4.75 -4.22
CA MET A 33 -3.46 -4.29 -5.56
C MET A 33 -4.46 -3.22 -6.04
N THR A 34 -5.73 -3.36 -5.70
CA THR A 34 -6.76 -2.36 -6.01
C THR A 34 -6.51 -1.03 -5.28
N ILE A 35 -6.18 -1.08 -3.98
CA ILE A 35 -5.83 0.10 -3.19
C ILE A 35 -4.60 0.81 -3.77
N LEU A 36 -3.53 0.06 -4.06
CA LEU A 36 -2.31 0.60 -4.65
C LEU A 36 -2.57 1.26 -6.01
N SER A 37 -3.36 0.64 -6.89
CA SER A 37 -3.74 1.23 -8.18
C SER A 37 -4.48 2.55 -8.03
N ARG A 38 -5.38 2.69 -7.05
CA ARG A 38 -6.06 3.96 -6.76
C ARG A 38 -5.08 5.02 -6.23
N HIS A 39 -4.21 4.65 -5.29
CA HIS A 39 -3.21 5.57 -4.76
C HIS A 39 -2.21 6.03 -5.83
N TYR A 40 -1.80 5.16 -6.75
CA TYR A 40 -0.93 5.51 -7.88
C TYR A 40 -1.51 6.68 -8.70
N GLN A 41 -2.83 6.68 -8.92
CA GLN A 41 -3.52 7.73 -9.68
C GLN A 41 -3.61 9.06 -8.92
N GLN A 42 -3.57 9.01 -7.57
CA GLN A 42 -3.77 10.17 -6.70
C GLN A 42 -2.46 10.85 -6.29
N VAL A 43 -1.36 10.09 -6.21
CA VAL A 43 -0.05 10.58 -5.76
C VAL A 43 0.64 11.41 -6.85
N SER A 44 1.00 12.65 -6.55
CA SER A 44 1.79 13.50 -7.47
C SER A 44 3.29 13.25 -7.36
N ASN A 45 3.81 12.88 -6.19
CA ASN A 45 5.23 12.59 -6.01
C ASN A 45 5.69 11.41 -6.91
N PRO A 46 6.60 11.64 -7.87
CA PRO A 46 7.03 10.61 -8.81
C PRO A 46 7.80 9.45 -8.14
N VAL A 47 8.50 9.72 -7.04
CA VAL A 47 9.25 8.71 -6.27
C VAL A 47 8.28 7.79 -5.54
N LEU A 48 7.28 8.35 -4.85
CA LEU A 48 6.25 7.56 -4.18
C LEU A 48 5.42 6.77 -5.20
N ARG A 49 5.08 7.38 -6.33
CA ARG A 49 4.39 6.72 -7.46
C ARG A 49 5.20 5.52 -7.99
N HIS A 50 6.51 5.67 -8.15
CA HIS A 50 7.39 4.56 -8.53
C HIS A 50 7.38 3.44 -7.48
N HIS A 51 7.45 3.77 -6.18
CA HIS A 51 7.38 2.76 -5.13
C HIS A 51 6.03 2.02 -5.09
N ILE A 52 4.92 2.71 -5.33
CA ILE A 52 3.60 2.08 -5.46
C ILE A 52 3.63 1.07 -6.62
N GLN A 53 4.14 1.47 -7.78
CA GLN A 53 4.23 0.62 -8.96
C GLN A 53 5.10 -0.63 -8.69
N VAL A 54 6.28 -0.48 -8.11
CA VAL A 54 7.16 -1.61 -7.75
C VAL A 54 6.49 -2.55 -6.76
N THR A 55 5.82 -2.00 -5.74
CA THR A 55 5.08 -2.79 -4.73
C THR A 55 3.96 -3.59 -5.40
N PHE A 56 3.21 -2.96 -6.30
CA PHE A 56 2.16 -3.64 -7.07
C PHE A 56 2.72 -4.83 -7.86
N TYR A 57 3.84 -4.66 -8.56
CA TYR A 57 4.46 -5.76 -9.32
C TYR A 57 4.87 -6.94 -8.44
N HIS A 58 5.44 -6.68 -7.26
CA HIS A 58 5.78 -7.76 -6.33
C HIS A 58 4.53 -8.50 -5.83
N LEU A 59 3.46 -7.78 -5.46
CA LEU A 59 2.20 -8.41 -5.05
C LEU A 59 1.55 -9.23 -6.18
N GLN A 60 1.66 -8.76 -7.43
CA GLN A 60 1.18 -9.51 -8.59
C GLN A 60 1.96 -10.82 -8.79
N LYS A 61 3.27 -10.81 -8.57
CA LYS A 61 4.11 -12.01 -8.63
C LYS A 61 3.76 -12.98 -7.50
N ASP A 62 3.64 -12.49 -6.27
CA ASP A 62 3.21 -13.29 -5.11
C ASP A 62 1.83 -13.93 -5.35
N TYR A 63 0.91 -13.21 -5.99
CA TYR A 63 -0.41 -13.72 -6.37
C TYR A 63 -0.31 -14.88 -7.38
N GLN A 64 0.55 -14.76 -8.40
CA GLN A 64 0.77 -15.83 -9.38
C GLN A 64 1.42 -17.07 -8.74
N GLU A 65 2.42 -16.90 -7.88
CA GLU A 65 3.09 -17.99 -7.17
C GLU A 65 2.17 -18.73 -6.19
N SER A 66 1.08 -18.09 -5.75
CA SER A 66 0.05 -18.72 -4.95
C SER A 66 -0.79 -19.76 -5.72
N GLU A 67 -0.61 -19.94 -7.03
CA GLU A 67 -1.29 -21.04 -7.76
C GLU A 67 -0.61 -22.40 -7.56
N SER A 68 0.65 -22.42 -7.12
CA SER A 68 1.50 -23.58 -7.38
C SER A 68 1.49 -24.68 -6.31
N THR A 69 1.28 -24.43 -5.01
CA THR A 69 1.19 -25.49 -3.96
C THR A 69 0.79 -25.00 -2.54
N PRO A 70 0.24 -25.88 -1.67
CA PRO A 70 0.04 -25.65 -0.21
C PRO A 70 1.25 -25.12 0.57
N VAL A 71 2.45 -25.58 0.22
CA VAL A 71 3.69 -25.23 0.93
C VAL A 71 4.13 -23.80 0.61
N SER A 72 3.78 -23.27 -0.57
CA SER A 72 4.13 -21.90 -0.96
C SER A 72 3.34 -20.85 -0.19
N PHE A 73 2.16 -21.15 0.38
CA PHE A 73 1.29 -20.14 1.01
C PHE A 73 1.88 -19.42 2.22
N LYS A 74 2.60 -20.15 3.08
CA LYS A 74 3.28 -19.53 4.22
C LYS A 74 4.42 -18.62 3.75
N SER A 75 5.11 -19.02 2.68
CA SER A 75 6.16 -18.22 2.05
C SER A 75 5.58 -16.96 1.39
N VAL A 76 4.51 -17.12 0.61
CA VAL A 76 3.77 -16.03 -0.04
C VAL A 76 3.27 -15.03 1.00
N LYS A 77 2.60 -15.48 2.08
CA LYS A 77 2.17 -14.58 3.15
C LYS A 77 3.34 -13.77 3.72
N ARG A 78 4.49 -14.40 3.95
CA ARG A 78 5.69 -13.71 4.46
C ARG A 78 6.24 -12.71 3.46
N SER A 79 6.33 -13.09 2.18
CA SER A 79 6.77 -12.23 1.07
C SER A 79 5.89 -10.98 0.97
N VAL A 80 4.57 -11.18 0.98
CA VAL A 80 3.56 -10.12 0.92
C VAL A 80 3.73 -9.15 2.09
N LEU A 81 3.78 -9.66 3.32
CA LEU A 81 3.93 -8.82 4.51
C LEU A 81 5.24 -8.02 4.49
N ASN A 82 6.35 -8.66 4.11
CA ASN A 82 7.65 -7.97 3.98
C ASN A 82 7.60 -6.87 2.91
N THR A 83 6.99 -7.14 1.77
CA THR A 83 6.83 -6.18 0.67
C THR A 83 6.04 -4.96 1.11
N ILE A 84 4.94 -5.17 1.85
CA ILE A 84 4.09 -4.09 2.34
C ILE A 84 4.76 -3.31 3.47
N ASP A 85 5.35 -3.99 4.45
CA ASP A 85 6.05 -3.30 5.55
C ASP A 85 7.22 -2.45 4.98
N ALA A 86 7.94 -2.94 3.97
CA ALA A 86 8.96 -2.16 3.27
C ALA A 86 8.39 -0.97 2.49
N PHE A 87 7.22 -1.13 1.86
CA PHE A 87 6.51 -0.03 1.21
C PHE A 87 6.11 1.04 2.23
N LEU A 88 5.49 0.64 3.35
CA LEU A 88 5.04 1.56 4.40
C LEU A 88 6.21 2.34 5.01
N LEU A 89 7.35 1.69 5.26
CA LEU A 89 8.56 2.36 5.72
C LEU A 89 9.11 3.38 4.72
N LYS A 90 9.00 3.11 3.42
CA LYS A 90 9.41 4.06 2.37
C LYS A 90 8.40 5.18 2.23
N ALA A 91 7.11 4.86 2.26
CA ALA A 91 6.03 5.83 2.21
C ALA A 91 6.14 6.82 3.37
N ASP A 92 6.34 6.36 4.61
CA ASP A 92 6.53 7.22 5.79
C ASP A 92 7.73 8.17 5.64
N LYS A 93 8.84 7.69 5.04
CA LYS A 93 10.02 8.52 4.76
C LYS A 93 9.84 9.52 3.63
N LEU A 94 8.94 9.23 2.69
CA LEU A 94 8.67 10.06 1.50
C LEU A 94 7.46 10.97 1.70
N ASP A 95 6.60 10.65 2.67
CA ASP A 95 5.50 11.46 3.17
C ASP A 95 6.03 12.55 4.12
N THR A 96 7.14 13.20 3.73
CA THR A 96 7.59 14.44 4.34
C THR A 96 6.66 15.58 3.91
N LYS A 97 5.51 15.69 4.56
CA LYS A 97 4.76 16.94 4.86
C LYS A 97 4.16 17.83 3.76
N THR A 98 4.25 17.57 2.45
CA THR A 98 3.81 18.59 1.45
C THR A 98 2.72 18.23 0.44
N GLU A 99 2.17 17.01 0.39
CA GLU A 99 1.13 16.68 -0.62
C GLU A 99 -0.27 16.39 -0.07
N TYR A 100 -0.43 16.32 1.26
CA TYR A 100 -1.71 16.08 1.94
C TYR A 100 -2.24 17.27 2.76
N MET A 101 -1.92 18.52 2.37
CA MET A 101 -2.79 19.63 2.75
C MET A 101 -3.85 19.77 1.66
N PRO A 102 -5.15 19.53 1.92
CA PRO A 102 -6.16 20.09 1.04
C PRO A 102 -5.91 21.59 1.04
N ALA A 103 -5.82 22.19 -0.15
CA ALA A 103 -5.81 23.63 -0.28
C ALA A 103 -7.09 24.15 0.40
N ILE A 104 -6.98 24.54 1.68
CA ILE A 104 -8.01 25.29 2.35
C ILE A 104 -8.01 26.61 1.59
N ARG A 105 -8.97 26.74 0.65
CA ARG A 105 -9.46 28.02 0.16
C ARG A 105 -10.03 28.76 1.37
N GLY A 106 -9.15 29.32 2.17
CA GLY A 106 -9.44 30.22 3.26
C GLY A 106 -9.02 31.60 2.82
N ASN A 107 -9.95 32.33 2.20
CA ASN A 107 -9.89 33.77 2.11
C ASN A 107 -9.57 34.35 3.50
N LYS A 108 -8.43 35.01 3.66
CA LYS A 108 -8.13 35.95 4.75
C LYS A 108 -6.90 36.79 4.38
N ASN A 109 -7.16 38.08 4.11
CA ASN A 109 -6.17 39.16 4.12
C ASN A 109 -5.13 38.94 5.21
N THR A 110 -3.85 38.89 4.83
CA THR A 110 -2.76 39.30 5.72
C THR A 110 -1.67 39.94 4.87
N ASP A 111 -1.51 41.25 5.04
CA ASP A 111 -0.38 42.04 4.56
C ASP A 111 0.92 41.42 5.05
N PHE A 112 1.79 41.01 4.11
CA PHE A 112 3.19 40.77 4.41
C PHE A 112 4.00 41.94 3.85
N ARG A 113 4.40 42.86 4.75
CA ARG A 113 5.45 43.85 4.49
C ARG A 113 6.70 43.12 4.03
N ALA A 114 7.21 43.49 2.85
CA ALA A 114 8.56 43.18 2.44
C ALA A 114 9.53 43.80 3.46
N VAL A 115 10.42 42.97 4.01
CA VAL A 115 11.62 43.46 4.71
C VAL A 115 12.70 43.60 3.63
N ALA A 116 13.32 44.78 3.61
CA ALA A 116 14.31 45.25 2.65
C ALA A 116 15.57 44.38 2.57
#